data_AF-A0A258TGJ3-F1
#
_entry.id   AF-A0A258TGJ3-F1
#
_cell.length_a   1.000
_cell.length_b   1.000
_cell.length_c   1.000
_cell.angle_alpha   90.00
_cell.angle_beta   90.00
_cell.angle_gamma   90.00
#
_symmetry.space_group_name_H-M   'P 1'
#
loop_
_entity.id
_entity.type
_entity.pdbx_description
1 polymer ?
#
loop_
_entity_poly.entity_id
_entity_poly.type
_entity_poly.pdbx_seq_one_letter_code
_entity_poly.pdbx_strand_id
1 'polypeptide(L)'
;AHQLRQHYWRIYGATLKGLMRHHGVDAYHFLEQTHALMDLPEMVIQVKRLRHLLTSIKGRKCVFTNAPRTYAMRVLEIMGIADCFELIFSVESTQFHAKPSVRGFQMLLNTLNVNASDCVMLEDNLPALMTAKRLGMQTIWVTRKLNKPNFVDFRINSVLALTHLKL
;
A
#
# COMPACT_ATOMS: atom_id res chain seq x y z
N ALA A 1 4.97 -22.64 -9.32
CA ALA A 1 4.29 -21.44 -8.79
C ALA A 1 5.23 -20.41 -8.15
N HIS A 2 6.12 -20.79 -7.21
CA HIS A 2 6.97 -19.84 -6.47
C HIS A 2 7.95 -19.03 -7.36
N GLN A 3 8.59 -19.68 -8.33
CA GLN A 3 9.54 -19.03 -9.25
C GLN A 3 8.86 -17.99 -10.17
N LEU A 4 7.69 -18.31 -10.73
CA LEU A 4 6.87 -17.37 -11.53
C LEU A 4 6.43 -16.15 -10.71
N ARG A 5 6.03 -16.37 -9.45
CA ARG A 5 5.68 -15.29 -8.53
C ARG A 5 6.86 -14.35 -8.28
N GLN A 6 8.02 -14.89 -7.94
CA GLN A 6 9.23 -14.09 -7.73
C GLN A 6 9.67 -13.38 -9.01
N HIS A 7 9.59 -14.05 -10.15
CA HIS A 7 9.95 -13.51 -11.46
C HIS A 7 9.09 -12.29 -11.82
N TYR A 8 7.77 -12.41 -11.76
CA TYR A 8 6.87 -11.30 -12.08
C TYR A 8 6.86 -10.21 -11.02
N TRP A 9 7.02 -10.57 -9.74
CA TRP A 9 7.24 -9.56 -8.71
C TRP A 9 8.52 -8.76 -8.96
N ARG A 10 9.62 -9.39 -9.38
CA ARG A 10 10.88 -8.70 -9.68
C ARG A 10 10.75 -7.77 -10.89
N ILE A 11 10.06 -8.21 -11.95
CA ILE A 11 9.97 -7.46 -13.21
C ILE A 11 8.90 -6.36 -13.14
N TYR A 12 7.75 -6.66 -12.55
CA TYR A 12 6.57 -5.80 -12.59
C TYR A 12 6.23 -5.17 -11.24
N GLY A 13 6.87 -5.60 -10.15
CA GLY A 13 6.57 -5.20 -8.78
C GLY A 13 5.23 -5.73 -8.24
N ALA A 14 4.49 -6.47 -9.07
CA ALA A 14 3.27 -7.17 -8.72
C ALA A 14 3.13 -8.43 -9.59
N THR A 15 2.86 -9.57 -8.96
CA THR A 15 2.73 -10.86 -9.65
C THR A 15 1.58 -10.87 -10.66
N LEU A 16 0.43 -10.32 -10.26
CA LEU A 16 -0.79 -10.31 -11.07
C LEU A 16 -0.58 -9.67 -12.44
N LYS A 17 0.18 -8.56 -12.51
CA LYS A 17 0.47 -7.87 -13.77
C LYS A 17 1.23 -8.75 -14.77
N GLY A 18 2.16 -9.58 -14.29
CA GLY A 18 2.88 -10.53 -15.14
C GLY A 18 1.96 -11.67 -15.60
N LEU A 19 1.11 -12.17 -14.71
CA LEU A 19 0.14 -13.22 -15.03
C LEU A 19 -0.90 -12.78 -16.08
N MET A 20 -1.43 -11.56 -15.95
CA MET A 20 -2.35 -11.00 -16.95
C MET A 20 -1.66 -10.88 -18.32
N ARG A 21 -0.44 -10.33 -18.35
CA ARG A 21 0.26 -10.02 -19.60
C ARG A 21 0.78 -11.24 -20.35
N HIS A 22 1.27 -12.24 -19.63
CA HIS A 22 1.97 -13.39 -20.24
C HIS A 22 1.16 -14.69 -20.23
N HIS A 23 0.09 -14.75 -19.42
CA HIS A 23 -0.69 -15.97 -19.24
C HIS A 23 -2.20 -15.77 -19.40
N GLY A 24 -2.66 -14.57 -19.77
CA GLY A 24 -4.09 -14.30 -20.00
C GLY A 24 -4.96 -14.50 -18.75
N VAL A 25 -4.36 -14.45 -17.56
CA VAL A 25 -5.07 -14.68 -16.30
C VAL A 25 -6.10 -13.59 -16.09
N ASP A 26 -7.36 -13.99 -15.85
CA ASP A 26 -8.41 -13.08 -15.43
C ASP A 26 -8.09 -12.52 -14.04
N ALA A 27 -8.03 -11.20 -13.95
CA ALA A 27 -7.58 -10.51 -12.75
C ALA A 27 -8.59 -10.62 -11.61
N TYR A 28 -9.88 -10.59 -11.92
CA TYR A 28 -10.94 -10.67 -10.92
C TYR A 28 -10.98 -12.06 -10.30
N HIS A 29 -10.95 -13.11 -11.13
CA HIS A 29 -10.91 -14.49 -10.68
C HIS A 29 -9.65 -14.79 -9.86
N PHE A 30 -8.48 -14.32 -10.29
CA PHE A 30 -7.24 -14.51 -9.54
C PHE A 30 -7.30 -13.83 -8.17
N LEU A 31 -7.80 -12.59 -8.11
CA LEU A 31 -7.91 -11.83 -6.87
C LEU A 31 -8.93 -12.45 -5.92
N GLU A 32 -10.08 -12.89 -6.43
CA GLU A 32 -11.10 -13.61 -5.66
C GLU A 32 -10.48 -14.88 -5.06
N GLN A 33 -9.90 -15.78 -5.86
CA GLN A 33 -9.30 -17.03 -5.38
C GLN A 33 -8.20 -16.81 -4.34
N THR A 34 -7.36 -15.79 -4.50
CA THR A 34 -6.23 -15.53 -3.59
C THR A 34 -6.62 -14.77 -2.31
N HIS A 35 -7.81 -14.17 -2.27
CA HIS A 35 -8.29 -13.37 -1.12
C HIS A 35 -9.65 -13.84 -0.57
N ALA A 36 -10.24 -14.90 -1.12
CA ALA A 36 -11.54 -15.44 -0.71
C ALA A 36 -11.49 -16.14 0.66
N LEU A 37 -10.33 -16.71 1.04
CA LEU A 37 -10.24 -17.68 2.14
C LEU A 37 -8.98 -17.45 2.98
N MET A 38 -8.98 -16.39 3.77
CA MET A 38 -8.09 -16.32 4.94
C MET A 38 -8.96 -16.02 6.15
N ASP A 39 -8.73 -16.74 7.24
CA ASP A 39 -9.26 -16.46 8.58
C ASP A 39 -8.69 -15.13 9.08
N LEU A 40 -9.10 -14.07 8.41
CA LEU A 40 -8.68 -12.69 8.60
C LEU A 40 -8.79 -12.26 10.07
N PRO A 41 -9.85 -12.62 10.83
CA PRO A 41 -9.93 -12.29 12.25
C PRO A 41 -8.78 -12.88 13.08
N GLU A 42 -8.24 -14.04 12.71
CA GLU A 42 -7.12 -14.67 13.44
C GLU A 42 -5.76 -14.08 13.04
N MET A 43 -5.66 -13.53 11.82
CA MET A 43 -4.43 -12.93 11.29
C MET A 43 -4.30 -11.43 11.62
N VAL A 44 -5.41 -10.75 11.92
CA VAL A 44 -5.47 -9.30 12.08
C VAL A 44 -5.68 -8.95 13.55
N ILE A 45 -4.64 -8.42 14.17
CA ILE A 45 -4.68 -7.98 15.57
C ILE A 45 -5.12 -6.52 15.63
N GLN A 46 -6.20 -6.25 16.36
CA GLN A 46 -6.58 -4.89 16.72
C GLN A 46 -5.53 -4.25 17.62
N VAL A 47 -5.03 -3.09 17.22
CA VAL A 47 -4.08 -2.31 18.01
C VAL A 47 -4.76 -1.01 18.42
N LYS A 48 -5.35 -0.94 19.62
CA LYS A 48 -6.06 0.28 20.11
C LYS A 48 -5.23 1.56 19.96
N ARG A 49 -3.91 1.47 20.21
CA ARG A 49 -2.97 2.60 20.05
C ARG A 49 -2.88 3.12 18.60
N LEU A 50 -3.08 2.25 17.60
CA LEU A 50 -3.03 2.63 16.19
C LEU A 50 -4.21 3.56 15.83
N ARG A 51 -5.41 3.26 16.31
CA ARG A 51 -6.57 4.15 16.09
C ARG A 51 -6.30 5.55 16.63
N HIS A 52 -5.86 5.65 17.89
CA HIS A 52 -5.54 6.93 18.51
C HIS A 52 -4.48 7.72 17.72
N LEU A 53 -3.43 7.03 17.26
CA LEU A 53 -2.42 7.63 16.39
C LEU A 53 -3.02 8.15 15.08
N LEU A 54 -3.80 7.33 14.37
CA LEU A 54 -4.39 7.75 13.09
C LEU A 54 -5.35 8.93 13.27
N THR A 55 -6.07 8.99 14.38
CA THR A 55 -6.95 10.14 14.68
C THR A 55 -6.19 11.40 15.06
N SER A 56 -4.98 11.31 15.62
CA SER A 56 -4.18 12.48 16.03
C SER A 56 -3.39 13.10 14.88
N ILE A 57 -3.08 12.33 13.83
CA ILE A 57 -2.41 12.84 12.63
C ILE A 57 -3.36 13.77 11.88
N LYS A 58 -2.91 14.99 11.56
CA LYS A 58 -3.67 15.95 10.74
C LYS A 58 -3.57 15.58 9.25
N GLY A 59 -4.55 16.03 8.47
CA GLY A 59 -4.61 15.81 7.02
C GLY A 59 -5.42 14.58 6.61
N ARG A 60 -5.65 14.48 5.29
CA ARG A 60 -6.42 13.40 4.65
C ARG A 60 -5.59 12.14 4.61
N LYS A 61 -6.21 10.99 4.87
CA LYS A 61 -5.55 9.69 4.93
C LYS A 61 -6.14 8.78 3.88
N CYS A 62 -5.29 8.15 3.08
CA CYS A 62 -5.69 7.22 2.04
C CYS A 62 -4.95 5.90 2.19
N VAL A 63 -5.67 4.78 2.04
CA VAL A 63 -5.05 3.47 1.87
C VAL A 63 -4.78 3.26 0.39
N PHE A 64 -3.50 3.16 0.02
CA PHE A 64 -3.10 2.75 -1.32
C PHE A 64 -2.61 1.30 -1.27
N THR A 65 -3.32 0.35 -1.90
CA THR A 65 -3.03 -1.08 -1.78
C THR A 65 -3.05 -1.81 -3.13
N ASN A 66 -2.22 -2.85 -3.25
CA ASN A 66 -2.24 -3.78 -4.39
C ASN A 66 -3.26 -4.93 -4.19
N ALA A 67 -3.97 -4.93 -3.05
CA ALA A 67 -5.03 -5.90 -2.76
C ALA A 67 -6.39 -5.42 -3.30
N PRO A 68 -7.37 -6.32 -3.44
CA PRO A 68 -8.75 -5.98 -3.78
C PRO A 68 -9.39 -5.04 -2.77
N ARG A 69 -10.34 -4.20 -3.23
CA ARG A 69 -11.06 -3.27 -2.34
C ARG A 69 -11.78 -3.99 -1.21
N THR A 70 -12.51 -5.07 -1.53
CA THR A 70 -13.29 -5.84 -0.55
C THR A 70 -12.40 -6.44 0.54
N TYR A 71 -11.22 -6.94 0.18
CA TYR A 71 -10.25 -7.46 1.14
C TYR A 71 -9.72 -6.35 2.05
N ALA A 72 -9.31 -5.21 1.46
CA ALA A 72 -8.80 -4.08 2.22
C ALA A 72 -9.83 -3.52 3.21
N MET A 73 -11.10 -3.37 2.79
CA MET A 73 -12.21 -2.96 3.66
C MET A 73 -12.36 -3.89 4.86
N ARG A 74 -12.44 -5.21 4.64
CA ARG A 74 -12.58 -6.20 5.71
C ARG A 74 -11.44 -6.12 6.72
N VAL A 75 -10.20 -5.97 6.26
CA VAL A 75 -9.04 -5.79 7.15
C VAL A 75 -9.20 -4.54 8.01
N LEU A 76 -9.56 -3.40 7.41
CA LEU A 76 -9.71 -2.13 8.12
C LEU A 76 -10.87 -2.13 9.12
N GLU A 77 -11.97 -2.82 8.79
CA GLU A 77 -13.13 -3.04 9.67
C GLU A 77 -12.74 -3.90 10.88
N ILE A 78 -12.06 -5.03 10.67
CA ILE A 78 -11.55 -5.87 11.74
C ILE A 78 -10.58 -5.08 12.63
N MET A 79 -9.75 -4.21 12.04
CA MET A 79 -8.84 -3.34 12.79
C MET A 79 -9.54 -2.18 13.52
N GLY A 80 -10.81 -1.90 13.20
CA GLY A 80 -11.57 -0.78 13.78
C GLY A 80 -11.04 0.59 13.38
N ILE A 81 -10.51 0.73 12.16
CA ILE A 81 -9.88 1.98 11.65
C ILE A 81 -10.36 2.37 10.25
N ALA A 82 -11.39 1.71 9.70
CA ALA A 82 -11.89 2.00 8.35
C ALA A 82 -12.32 3.47 8.20
N ASP A 83 -12.96 4.03 9.22
CA ASP A 83 -13.41 5.43 9.31
C ASP A 83 -12.27 6.45 9.45
N CYS A 84 -11.03 5.99 9.69
CA CYS A 84 -9.86 6.87 9.76
C CYS A 84 -9.34 7.28 8.36
N PHE A 85 -9.84 6.66 7.29
CA PHE A 85 -9.38 6.88 5.92
C PHE A 85 -10.48 7.48 5.06
N GLU A 86 -10.14 8.52 4.31
CA GLU A 86 -11.04 9.17 3.34
C GLU A 86 -11.26 8.28 2.11
N LEU A 87 -10.22 7.55 1.70
CA LEU A 87 -10.22 6.78 0.47
C LEU A 87 -9.42 5.49 0.62
N ILE A 88 -9.95 4.41 0.05
CA ILE A 88 -9.21 3.18 -0.23
C ILE A 88 -9.03 3.09 -1.75
N PHE A 89 -7.77 3.23 -2.18
CA PHE A 89 -7.34 3.13 -3.56
C PHE A 89 -6.70 1.76 -3.77
N SER A 90 -7.48 0.83 -4.31
CA SER A 90 -7.13 -0.58 -4.45
C SER A 90 -6.56 -0.91 -5.82
N VAL A 91 -6.23 -2.19 -6.06
CA VAL A 91 -5.75 -2.63 -7.38
C VAL A 91 -6.76 -2.36 -8.49
N GLU A 92 -8.07 -2.50 -8.21
CA GLU A 92 -9.15 -2.16 -9.14
C GLU A 92 -9.19 -0.65 -9.41
N SER A 93 -9.01 0.20 -8.38
CA SER A 93 -8.94 1.66 -8.54
C SER A 93 -7.80 2.09 -9.47
N THR A 94 -6.70 1.33 -9.49
CA THR A 94 -5.55 1.59 -10.39
C THR A 94 -5.72 1.00 -11.79
N GLN A 95 -6.87 0.41 -12.13
CA GLN A 95 -7.04 -0.39 -13.36
C GLN A 95 -5.91 -1.44 -13.51
N PHE A 96 -5.56 -2.10 -12.40
CA PHE A 96 -4.49 -3.10 -12.31
C PHE A 96 -3.06 -2.58 -12.57
N HIS A 97 -2.87 -1.25 -12.61
CA HIS A 97 -1.54 -0.63 -12.54
C HIS A 97 -1.04 -0.52 -11.09
N ALA A 98 -0.89 -1.69 -10.44
CA ALA A 98 -0.42 -1.84 -9.07
C ALA A 98 0.93 -1.13 -8.81
N LYS A 99 1.17 -0.73 -7.55
CA LYS A 99 2.49 -0.27 -7.08
C LYS A 99 3.55 -1.32 -7.47
N PRO A 100 4.73 -0.90 -7.97
CA PRO A 100 5.30 0.45 -8.03
C PRO A 100 5.05 1.18 -9.37
N SER A 101 3.99 0.86 -10.12
CA SER A 101 3.70 1.50 -11.40
C SER A 101 3.46 3.01 -11.24
N VAL A 102 4.25 3.86 -11.93
CA VAL A 102 4.06 5.33 -11.96
C VAL A 102 2.62 5.71 -12.31
N ARG A 103 2.02 5.01 -13.28
CA ARG A 103 0.62 5.23 -13.68
C ARG A 103 -0.37 5.05 -12.53
N GLY A 104 -0.15 4.08 -11.65
CA GLY A 104 -1.02 3.85 -10.49
C GLY A 104 -0.93 5.00 -9.48
N PHE A 105 0.28 5.52 -9.25
CA PHE A 105 0.49 6.70 -8.40
C PHE A 105 -0.14 7.96 -9.01
N GLN A 106 0.00 8.19 -10.32
CA GLN A 106 -0.62 9.33 -11.00
C GLN A 106 -2.15 9.28 -10.92
N MET A 107 -2.75 8.10 -11.09
CA MET A 107 -4.20 7.93 -10.90
C MET A 107 -4.62 8.27 -9.47
N LEU A 108 -3.89 7.80 -8.45
CA LEU A 108 -4.13 8.14 -7.05
C LEU A 108 -4.08 9.66 -6.80
N LEU A 109 -3.01 10.32 -7.24
CA LEU A 109 -2.81 11.77 -7.05
C LEU A 109 -3.91 12.58 -7.74
N ASN A 110 -4.29 12.20 -8.95
CA ASN A 110 -5.39 12.83 -9.69
C ASN A 110 -6.73 12.63 -8.98
N THR A 111 -7.04 11.42 -8.51
CA THR A 111 -8.27 11.13 -7.75
C THR A 111 -8.33 11.92 -6.46
N LEU A 112 -7.21 12.09 -5.76
CA LEU A 112 -7.13 12.88 -4.54
C LEU A 112 -7.06 14.39 -4.80
N ASN A 113 -6.85 14.82 -6.05
CA ASN A 113 -6.63 16.20 -6.46
C ASN A 113 -5.53 16.91 -5.62
N VAL A 114 -4.34 16.30 -5.56
CA VAL A 114 -3.18 16.83 -4.82
C VAL A 114 -1.89 16.72 -5.61
N ASN A 115 -0.93 17.58 -5.27
CA ASN A 115 0.43 17.43 -5.75
C ASN A 115 1.16 16.35 -4.95
N ALA A 116 2.09 15.66 -5.60
CA ALA A 116 2.94 14.68 -4.93
C ALA A 116 3.76 15.28 -3.79
N SER A 117 4.21 16.53 -3.93
CA SER A 117 4.96 17.28 -2.90
C SER A 117 4.19 17.48 -1.60
N ASP A 118 2.86 17.44 -1.66
CA ASP A 118 1.97 17.63 -0.50
C ASP A 118 1.66 16.29 0.19
N CYS A 119 2.25 15.19 -0.27
CA CYS A 119 1.94 13.84 0.17
C CYS A 119 3.12 13.16 0.87
N VAL A 120 2.78 12.36 1.89
CA VAL A 120 3.71 11.45 2.59
C VAL A 120 3.29 10.00 2.32
N MET A 121 4.21 9.18 1.80
CA MET A 121 3.98 7.75 1.58
C MET A 121 4.61 6.93 2.70
N LEU A 122 3.78 6.24 3.49
CA LEU A 122 4.21 5.15 4.38
C LEU A 122 4.10 3.81 3.65
N GLU A 123 5.18 3.04 3.62
CA GLU A 123 5.21 1.76 2.90
C GLU A 123 6.35 0.86 3.41
N ASP A 124 6.22 -0.47 3.28
CA ASP A 124 7.28 -1.43 3.60
C ASP A 124 8.09 -1.89 2.36
N ASN A 125 7.52 -1.69 1.16
CA ASN A 125 8.07 -2.04 -0.13
C ASN A 125 8.91 -0.92 -0.77
N LEU A 126 10.23 -1.12 -0.83
CA LEU A 126 11.21 -0.14 -1.36
C LEU A 126 10.95 0.34 -2.81
N PRO A 127 10.67 -0.53 -3.80
CA PRO A 127 10.28 -0.10 -5.14
C PRO A 127 9.12 0.92 -5.19
N ALA A 128 8.13 0.77 -4.32
CA ALA A 128 7.01 1.71 -4.24
C ALA A 128 7.46 3.06 -3.67
N LEU A 129 8.26 3.05 -2.61
CA LEU A 129 8.87 4.27 -2.05
C LEU A 129 9.78 4.98 -3.06
N MET A 130 10.55 4.25 -3.84
CA MET A 130 11.38 4.85 -4.90
C MET A 130 10.53 5.59 -5.94
N THR A 131 9.37 5.02 -6.29
CA THR A 131 8.42 5.66 -7.22
C THR A 131 7.80 6.91 -6.60
N ALA A 132 7.34 6.81 -5.35
CA ALA A 132 6.84 7.94 -4.58
C ALA A 132 7.85 9.09 -4.52
N LYS A 133 9.11 8.78 -4.18
CA LYS A 133 10.19 9.76 -4.09
C LYS A 133 10.47 10.44 -5.44
N ARG A 134 10.51 9.68 -6.53
CA ARG A 134 10.70 10.21 -7.90
C ARG A 134 9.58 11.16 -8.33
N LEU A 135 8.35 10.93 -7.85
CA LEU A 135 7.22 11.81 -8.11
C LEU A 135 7.22 13.06 -7.22
N GLY A 136 8.05 13.12 -6.18
CA GLY A 136 8.18 14.26 -5.28
C GLY A 136 7.53 14.08 -3.92
N MET A 137 7.00 12.89 -3.59
CA MET A 137 6.44 12.60 -2.27
C MET A 137 7.55 12.49 -1.21
N GLN A 138 7.21 12.84 0.03
CA GLN A 138 8.01 12.46 1.18
C GLN A 138 7.79 10.97 1.48
N THR A 139 8.83 10.27 1.93
CA THR A 139 8.82 8.80 2.04
C THR A 139 9.20 8.31 3.43
N ILE A 140 8.39 7.41 3.97
CA ILE A 140 8.62 6.78 5.27
C ILE A 140 8.62 5.27 5.08
N TRP A 141 9.79 4.67 5.32
CA TRP A 141 9.94 3.22 5.24
C TRP A 141 9.66 2.56 6.57
N VAL A 142 8.63 1.70 6.60
CA VAL A 142 8.28 0.90 7.78
C VAL A 142 9.04 -0.42 7.70
N THR A 143 10.09 -0.56 8.51
CA THR A 143 10.93 -1.75 8.52
C THR A 143 11.71 -1.92 9.81
N ARG A 144 11.98 -3.18 10.19
CA ARG A 144 12.93 -3.50 11.26
C ARG A 144 14.40 -3.43 10.79
N LYS A 145 14.66 -3.42 9.47
CA LYS A 145 16.02 -3.35 8.91
C LYS A 145 16.68 -2.01 9.23
N LEU A 146 17.95 -2.01 9.62
CA LEU A 146 18.65 -0.78 10.04
C LEU A 146 19.05 0.14 8.88
N ASN A 147 19.44 -0.43 7.73
CA ASN A 147 20.04 0.32 6.63
C ASN A 147 18.99 1.03 5.76
N LYS A 148 18.82 2.35 5.92
CA LYS A 148 17.91 3.19 5.15
C LYS A 148 18.54 3.62 3.80
N PRO A 149 17.90 3.35 2.64
CA PRO A 149 18.36 3.87 1.35
C PRO A 149 18.26 5.40 1.25
N ASN A 150 19.10 6.01 0.41
CA ASN A 150 19.14 7.48 0.25
C ASN A 150 17.82 8.10 -0.25
N PHE A 151 17.02 7.34 -1.01
CA PHE A 151 15.74 7.82 -1.53
C PHE A 151 14.59 7.72 -0.52
N VAL A 152 14.86 7.21 0.69
CA VAL A 152 13.89 7.15 1.79
C VAL A 152 14.18 8.32 2.74
N ASP A 153 13.19 9.15 3.05
CA ASP A 153 13.36 10.31 3.95
C ASP A 153 13.48 9.84 5.40
N PHE A 154 12.49 9.09 5.88
CA PHE A 154 12.44 8.57 7.25
C PHE A 154 12.33 7.05 7.30
N ARG A 155 12.85 6.45 8.37
CA ARG A 155 12.70 5.03 8.66
C ARG A 155 12.13 4.83 10.05
N ILE A 156 11.08 4.04 10.15
CA ILE A 156 10.47 3.64 11.42
C ILE A 156 10.31 2.13 11.50
N ASN A 157 10.35 1.56 12.70
CA ASN A 157 10.24 0.10 12.90
C ASN A 157 8.80 -0.41 12.98
N SER A 158 7.84 0.49 13.16
CA SER A 158 6.40 0.24 13.25
C SER A 158 5.66 1.53 12.93
N VAL A 159 4.43 1.42 12.43
CA VAL A 159 3.54 2.58 12.19
C VAL A 159 3.34 3.38 13.48
N LEU A 160 3.33 2.74 14.65
CA LEU A 160 3.17 3.41 15.94
C LEU A 160 4.29 4.43 16.24
N ALA A 161 5.46 4.28 15.63
CA ALA A 161 6.58 5.20 15.81
C ALA A 161 6.45 6.50 14.99
N LEU A 162 5.38 6.68 14.22
CA LEU A 162 5.05 7.96 13.57
C LEU A 162 4.93 9.12 14.56
N THR A 163 4.54 8.85 15.81
CA THR A 163 4.46 9.86 16.89
C THR A 163 5.79 10.59 17.13
N HIS A 164 6.92 10.00 16.73
CA HIS A 164 8.25 10.56 16.92
C HIS A 164 8.74 11.39 15.73
N LEU A 165 7.98 11.43 14.62
CA LEU A 165 8.32 12.22 13.44
C LEU A 165 7.55 13.54 13.44
N LYS A 166 8.25 14.62 13.07
CA LYS A 166 7.63 15.89 12.71
C LYS A 166 7.50 15.92 11.19
N LEU A 167 6.29 15.59 10.71
CA LEU A 167 5.91 15.62 9.30
C LEU A 167 5.35 16.99 8.93
#